data_AF-A0A852LMV6-F1
#
_entry.id   AF-A0A852LMV6-F1
#
_cell.length_a   1.000
_cell.length_b   1.000
_cell.length_c   1.000
_cell.angle_alpha   90.00
_cell.angle_beta   90.00
_cell.angle_gamma   90.00
#
_symmetry.space_group_name_H-M   'P 1'
#
loop_
_entity.id
_entity.type
_entity.pdbx_description
1 polymer ?
#
loop_
_entity_poly.entity_id
_entity_poly.type
_entity_poly.pdbx_seq_one_letter_code
_entity_poly.pdbx_strand_id
1 'polypeptide(L)'
;REIGVIMRSLGCFPTEAEVQEVIAKVNVEEEPPSGYIHLEKFLPMMTKILLDKRYMVKATSSILFLFLKALDENKCGSISKDDLVKYLTEE
;
A
#
# COMPACT_ATOMS: atom_id res chain seq x y z
N ARG A 1 -4.45 -5.25 -12.08
CA ARG A 1 -3.01 -5.03 -11.84
C ARG A 1 -2.69 -3.57 -11.49
N GLU A 2 -3.20 -2.58 -12.23
CA GLU A 2 -2.88 -1.16 -12.01
C GLU A 2 -3.53 -0.56 -10.75
N ILE A 3 -4.70 -1.08 -10.34
CA ILE A 3 -5.43 -0.59 -9.16
C ILE A 3 -4.56 -0.59 -7.90
N GLY A 4 -3.81 -1.66 -7.65
CA GLY A 4 -2.90 -1.70 -6.49
C GLY A 4 -1.80 -0.64 -6.55
N VAL A 5 -1.31 -0.31 -7.75
CA VAL A 5 -0.31 0.76 -7.96
C VAL A 5 -0.92 2.14 -7.71
N ILE A 6 -2.12 2.38 -8.23
CA ILE A 6 -2.86 3.63 -8.01
C ILE A 6 -3.14 3.82 -6.52
N MET A 7 -3.65 2.79 -5.83
CA MET A 7 -3.90 2.84 -4.39
C MET A 7 -2.63 3.18 -3.60
N ARG A 8 -1.48 2.57 -3.93
CA ARG A 8 -0.18 2.89 -3.33
C ARG A 8 0.29 4.32 -3.59
N SER A 9 0.06 4.81 -4.80
CA SER A 9 0.37 6.20 -5.16
C SER A 9 -0.49 7.21 -4.39
N LEU A 10 -1.69 6.80 -3.97
CA LEU A 10 -2.61 7.58 -3.13
C LEU A 10 -2.35 7.40 -1.61
N GLY A 11 -1.27 6.69 -1.23
CA GLY A 11 -0.88 6.50 0.17
C GLY A 11 -1.56 5.33 0.90
N CYS A 12 -2.30 4.48 0.18
CA CYS A 12 -2.87 3.23 0.70
C CYS A 12 -1.91 2.07 0.45
N PHE A 13 -1.79 1.14 1.39
CA PHE A 13 -0.91 -0.03 1.30
C PHE A 13 -1.72 -1.32 1.46
N PRO A 14 -2.65 -1.61 0.51
CA PRO A 14 -3.41 -2.84 0.54
C PRO A 14 -2.54 -4.04 0.16
N THR A 15 -2.86 -5.19 0.75
CA THR A 15 -2.41 -6.51 0.31
C THR A 15 -3.03 -6.88 -1.04
N GLU A 16 -2.46 -7.85 -1.74
CA GLU A 16 -3.01 -8.30 -3.02
C GLU A 16 -4.46 -8.79 -2.88
N ALA A 17 -4.78 -9.52 -1.80
CA ALA A 17 -6.14 -9.98 -1.53
C ALA A 17 -7.14 -8.82 -1.36
N GLU A 18 -6.73 -7.76 -0.64
CA GLU A 18 -7.57 -6.56 -0.47
C GLU A 18 -7.76 -5.79 -1.78
N VAL A 19 -6.73 -5.73 -2.62
CA VAL A 19 -6.85 -5.16 -3.98
C VAL A 19 -7.88 -5.94 -4.80
N GLN A 20 -7.84 -7.28 -4.76
CA GLN A 20 -8.83 -8.11 -5.48
C GLN A 20 -10.25 -7.91 -4.94
N GLU A 21 -10.41 -7.75 -3.62
CA GLU A 21 -11.70 -7.45 -3.00
C GLU A 21 -12.27 -6.10 -3.49
N VAL A 22 -11.42 -5.06 -3.57
CA VAL A 22 -11.81 -3.75 -4.11
C VAL A 22 -12.21 -3.87 -5.58
N ILE A 23 -11.42 -4.57 -6.40
CA ILE A 23 -11.73 -4.79 -7.82
C ILE A 23 -13.09 -5.48 -7.98
N ALA A 24 -13.32 -6.56 -7.22
CA ALA A 24 -14.57 -7.30 -7.26
C ALA A 24 -15.77 -6.42 -6.90
N LYS A 25 -15.65 -5.56 -5.87
CA LYS A 25 -16.71 -4.64 -5.44
C LYS A 25 -17.04 -3.57 -6.47
N VAL A 26 -16.07 -3.10 -7.25
CA VAL A 26 -16.30 -2.09 -8.29
C VAL A 26 -16.94 -2.72 -9.55
N ASN A 27 -16.66 -4.00 -9.81
CA ASN A 27 -17.11 -4.70 -11.02
C ASN A 27 -18.37 -5.58 -10.81
N VAL A 28 -19.08 -5.48 -9.67
CA VAL A 28 -20.26 -6.32 -9.36
C VAL A 28 -21.35 -6.25 -10.43
N GLU A 29 -21.48 -5.11 -11.12
CA GLU A 29 -22.54 -4.88 -12.11
C GLU A 29 -22.13 -5.27 -13.54
N GLU A 30 -20.89 -5.70 -13.78
CA GLU A 30 -20.39 -6.08 -15.11
C GLU A 30 -20.28 -7.60 -15.25
N GLU A 31 -21.28 -8.19 -15.92
CA GLU A 31 -21.20 -9.56 -16.45
C GLU A 31 -21.21 -9.55 -17.99
N PRO A 32 -20.17 -10.07 -18.67
CA PRO A 32 -18.90 -10.60 -18.13
C PRO A 32 -17.93 -9.47 -17.69
N PRO A 33 -16.98 -9.75 -16.78
CA PRO A 33 -15.99 -8.75 -16.37
C PRO A 33 -15.11 -8.33 -17.56
N SER A 34 -15.12 -7.04 -17.88
CA SER A 34 -14.42 -6.46 -19.04
C SER A 34 -12.88 -6.53 -18.93
N GLY A 35 -12.35 -6.85 -17.74
CA GLY A 35 -10.93 -6.76 -17.42
C GLY A 35 -10.46 -5.32 -17.14
N TYR A 36 -11.32 -4.32 -17.34
CA TYR A 36 -11.09 -2.92 -17.05
C TYR A 36 -11.97 -2.45 -15.90
N ILE A 37 -11.66 -1.28 -15.36
CA ILE A 37 -12.48 -0.60 -14.36
C ILE A 37 -12.76 0.80 -14.87
N HIS A 38 -14.03 1.14 -15.04
CA HIS A 38 -14.44 2.48 -15.43
C HIS A 38 -14.12 3.48 -14.31
N LEU A 39 -13.53 4.62 -14.68
CA LEU A 39 -13.14 5.66 -13.74
C LEU A 39 -14.33 6.14 -12.88
N GLU A 40 -15.52 6.24 -13.48
CA GLU A 40 -16.76 6.64 -12.79
C GLU A 40 -17.16 5.69 -11.66
N LYS A 41 -16.84 4.39 -11.78
CA LYS A 41 -17.07 3.39 -10.72
C LYS A 41 -15.92 3.38 -9.71
N PHE A 42 -14.70 3.62 -10.17
CA PHE A 42 -13.51 3.66 -9.33
C PHE A 42 -13.51 4.86 -8.36
N LEU A 43 -13.82 6.07 -8.85
CA LEU A 43 -13.74 7.31 -8.08
C LEU A 43 -14.57 7.28 -6.79
N PRO A 44 -15.87 6.89 -6.78
CA PRO A 44 -16.66 6.81 -5.55
C PRO A 44 -16.07 5.82 -4.54
N MET A 45 -15.62 4.65 -5.00
CA MET A 45 -15.04 3.63 -4.13
C MET A 45 -13.72 4.12 -3.51
N MET A 46 -12.82 4.66 -4.32
CA MET A 46 -11.52 5.16 -3.84
C MET A 46 -11.70 6.37 -2.93
N THR A 47 -12.61 7.29 -3.25
CA THR A 47 -12.95 8.43 -2.39
C THR A 47 -13.39 7.96 -1.01
N LYS A 48 -14.28 6.96 -0.95
CA LYS A 48 -14.71 6.37 0.33
C LYS A 48 -13.55 5.72 1.08
N ILE A 49 -12.68 4.97 0.40
CA ILE A 49 -11.48 4.37 1.01
C ILE A 49 -10.60 5.44 1.66
N LEU A 50 -10.36 6.56 0.98
CA LEU A 50 -9.54 7.66 1.48
C LEU A 50 -10.19 8.37 2.67
N LEU A 51 -11.48 8.69 2.58
CA LEU A 51 -12.24 9.33 3.68
C LEU A 51 -12.29 8.45 4.93
N ASP A 52 -12.54 7.15 4.74
CA ASP A 52 -12.57 6.17 5.82
C ASP A 52 -11.16 5.80 6.33
N LYS A 53 -10.10 6.35 5.73
CA LYS A 53 -8.69 6.04 5.99
C LYS A 53 -8.41 4.53 5.96
N ARG A 54 -9.10 3.80 5.10
CA ARG A 54 -8.90 2.35 4.93
C ARG A 54 -7.60 2.09 4.19
N TYR A 55 -6.94 1.01 4.56
CA TYR A 55 -5.66 0.58 3.98
C TYR A 55 -4.54 1.63 4.08
N MET A 56 -4.69 2.74 4.81
CA MET A 56 -3.59 3.66 5.02
C MET A 56 -2.52 3.00 5.88
N VAL A 57 -1.25 3.36 5.67
CA VAL A 57 -0.18 2.97 6.60
C VAL A 57 -0.56 3.51 7.97
N LYS A 58 -1.01 2.61 8.84
CA LYS A 58 -0.88 2.87 10.26
C LYS A 58 0.62 2.81 10.47
N ALA A 59 1.25 3.96 10.67
CA ALA A 59 2.60 4.02 11.22
C ALA A 59 2.54 3.50 12.66
N THR A 60 2.24 2.22 12.82
CA THR A 60 2.44 1.53 14.06
C THR A 60 3.93 1.40 14.21
N SER A 61 4.44 1.86 15.34
CA SER A 61 5.84 1.77 15.72
C SER A 61 6.42 0.38 15.44
N SER A 62 5.60 -0.68 15.47
CA SER A 62 5.98 -2.06 15.15
C SER A 62 6.62 -2.28 13.78
N ILE A 63 6.09 -1.77 12.67
CA ILE A 63 6.65 -2.05 11.33
C ILE A 63 7.93 -1.24 11.12
N LEU A 64 7.91 0.04 11.50
CA LEU A 64 9.10 0.88 11.43
C LEU A 64 10.21 0.34 12.36
N PHE A 65 9.83 -0.16 13.54
CA PHE A 65 10.74 -0.78 14.50
C PHE A 65 11.26 -2.13 14.01
N LEU A 66 10.43 -2.96 13.36
CA LEU A 66 10.90 -4.21 12.75
C LEU A 66 11.88 -3.95 11.62
N PHE A 67 11.61 -2.95 10.79
CA PHE A 67 12.51 -2.52 9.72
C PHE A 67 13.83 -1.98 10.31
N LEU A 68 13.76 -1.06 11.27
CA LEU A 68 14.94 -0.56 11.97
C LEU A 68 15.72 -1.67 12.66
N LYS A 69 15.05 -2.65 13.29
CA LYS A 69 15.70 -3.79 13.95
C LYS A 69 16.34 -4.76 12.96
N ALA A 70 15.81 -4.88 11.74
CA ALA A 70 16.42 -5.66 10.68
C ALA A 70 17.67 -4.97 10.11
N LEU A 71 17.69 -3.63 10.08
CA LEU A 71 18.81 -2.85 9.57
C LEU A 71 19.90 -2.55 10.63
N ASP A 72 19.55 -2.56 11.91
CA ASP A 72 20.45 -2.35 13.04
C ASP A 72 21.16 -3.67 13.44
N GLU A 73 22.07 -4.13 12.60
CA GLU A 73 22.89 -5.33 12.83
C GLU A 73 23.65 -5.27 14.18
N ASN A 74 24.04 -4.06 14.58
CA ASN A 74 24.79 -3.80 15.80
C ASN A 74 23.91 -3.71 17.06
N LYS A 75 22.58 -3.75 16.92
CA LYS A 75 21.59 -3.61 18.01
C LYS A 75 21.79 -2.36 18.87
N CYS A 76 22.27 -1.26 18.27
CA CYS A 76 22.51 -0.02 19.00
C CYS A 76 21.24 0.84 19.19
N GLY A 77 20.11 0.41 18.62
CA GLY A 77 18.81 1.07 18.70
C GLY A 77 18.65 2.26 17.76
N SER A 78 19.63 2.49 16.88
CA SER A 78 19.64 3.60 15.92
C SER A 78 20.38 3.18 14.65
N ILE A 79 20.19 3.91 13.56
CA ILE A 79 20.94 3.71 12.32
C ILE A 79 21.58 5.04 11.91
N SER A 80 22.82 4.99 11.44
CA SER A 80 23.48 6.19 10.94
C SER A 80 22.87 6.61 9.61
N LYS A 81 23.03 7.89 9.25
CA LYS A 81 22.59 8.40 7.94
C LYS A 81 23.25 7.62 6.80
N ASP A 82 24.54 7.33 6.94
CA ASP A 82 25.34 6.69 5.90
C ASP A 82 24.91 5.23 5.70
N ASP A 83 24.65 4.50 6.79
CA ASP A 83 24.13 3.13 6.72
C ASP A 83 22.72 3.10 6.13
N LEU A 84 21.85 4.05 6.51
CA LEU A 84 20.50 4.12 5.96
C LEU A 84 20.53 4.39 4.45
N VAL A 85 21.38 5.30 3.98
CA VAL A 85 21.56 5.56 2.55
C VAL A 85 22.05 4.31 1.85
N LYS A 86 23.07 3.64 2.40
CA LYS A 86 23.60 2.38 1.88
C LYS A 86 22.49 1.34 1.66
N TYR A 87 21.72 1.02 2.71
CA TYR A 87 20.64 0.02 2.61
C TYR A 87 19.49 0.40 1.68
N LEU A 88 19.26 1.70 1.44
CA LEU A 88 18.19 2.17 0.57
C LEU A 88 18.63 2.37 -0.89
N THR A 89 19.93 2.28 -1.18
CA THR A 89 20.49 2.59 -2.51
C THR A 89 21.38 1.51 -3.10
N GLU A 90 21.84 0.54 -2.32
CA GLU A 90 22.50 -0.66 -2.84
C GLU A 90 21.44 -1.68 -3.31
N GLU A 91 21.50 -2.08 -4.58
CA GLU A 91 20.67 -3.14 -5.20
C GLU A 91 21.06 -4.56 -4.75
#